data_AF-W4LDS5-F1
#
_entry.id   AF-W4LDS5-F1
#
_cell.length_a   1.000
_cell.length_b   1.000
_cell.length_c   1.000
_cell.angle_alpha   90.00
_cell.angle_beta   90.00
_cell.angle_gamma   90.00
#
_symmetry.space_group_name_H-M   'P 1'
#
loop_
_entity.id
_entity.type
_entity.pdbx_description
1 polymer ?
#
loop_
_entity_poly.entity_id
_entity_poly.type
_entity_poly.pdbx_seq_one_letter_code
_entity_poly.pdbx_strand_id
1 'polypeptide(L)'
;MNAFANMLDFQFFSPALDHFNAMIQHLESARLQDHGTTEEYIRTDGDELLRLMFQGYLDKQFENEEQAASVTASDGISRNHVRQNTSRVLTTVLASDGQRMSYSQRNVSNEFPLDAELNLNDDQYSDGVRKRGPLMQLTALMTALSSVIVRLPPYGSASIRPLNW
;
A
#
# COMPACT_ATOMS: atom_id res chain seq x y z
N MET A 1 -18.64 -13.98 -25.30
CA MET A 1 -17.90 -13.28 -24.24
C MET A 1 -16.68 -14.12 -23.89
N ASN A 2 -15.47 -13.63 -24.18
CA ASN A 2 -14.24 -14.41 -24.00
C ASN A 2 -13.84 -14.44 -22.52
N ALA A 3 -13.76 -15.64 -21.93
CA ALA A 3 -13.27 -15.84 -20.56
C ALA A 3 -11.87 -15.23 -20.34
N PHE A 4 -11.04 -15.17 -21.38
CA PHE A 4 -9.72 -14.52 -21.36
C PHE A 4 -9.77 -13.00 -21.18
N ALA A 5 -10.81 -12.32 -21.66
CA ALA A 5 -10.97 -10.87 -21.46
C ALA A 5 -11.38 -10.55 -20.01
N ASN A 6 -12.29 -11.35 -19.43
CA ASN A 6 -12.63 -11.25 -18.00
C ASN A 6 -11.46 -11.58 -17.08
N MET A 7 -10.56 -12.49 -17.50
CA MET A 7 -9.41 -12.88 -16.69
C MET A 7 -8.32 -11.79 -16.62
N LEU A 8 -8.16 -10.99 -17.67
CA LEU A 8 -7.31 -9.79 -17.65
C LEU A 8 -7.96 -8.62 -16.91
N ASP A 9 -9.28 -8.45 -16.99
CA ASP A 9 -10.00 -7.34 -16.35
C ASP A 9 -9.91 -7.36 -14.82
N PHE A 10 -9.72 -8.52 -14.20
CA PHE A 10 -9.62 -8.66 -12.75
C PHE A 10 -8.24 -9.12 -12.24
N GLN A 11 -7.20 -9.20 -13.09
CA GLN A 11 -5.89 -9.67 -12.63
C GLN A 11 -5.35 -8.86 -11.45
N PHE A 12 -5.52 -7.53 -11.50
CA PHE A 12 -5.11 -6.61 -10.43
C PHE A 12 -5.97 -6.75 -9.16
N PHE A 13 -7.18 -7.29 -9.30
CA PHE A 13 -8.13 -7.49 -8.22
C PHE A 13 -8.20 -8.93 -7.73
N SER A 14 -7.38 -9.85 -8.27
CA SER A 14 -7.35 -11.25 -7.83
C SER A 14 -7.17 -11.37 -6.32
N PRO A 15 -6.25 -10.63 -5.66
CA PRO A 15 -6.10 -10.72 -4.21
C PRO A 15 -7.39 -10.34 -3.45
N ALA A 16 -8.11 -9.31 -3.91
CA ALA A 16 -9.37 -8.90 -3.30
C ALA A 16 -10.47 -9.93 -3.50
N LEU A 17 -10.55 -10.54 -4.69
CA LEU A 17 -11.50 -11.61 -4.99
C LEU A 17 -11.21 -12.86 -4.16
N ASP A 18 -9.95 -13.26 -4.05
CA ASP A 18 -9.53 -14.40 -3.25
C ASP A 18 -9.87 -14.19 -1.77
N HIS A 19 -9.62 -12.98 -1.25
CA HIS A 19 -9.97 -12.61 0.13
C HIS A 19 -11.48 -12.58 0.37
N PHE A 20 -12.26 -12.00 -0.55
CA PHE A 20 -13.73 -12.00 -0.46
C PHE A 20 -14.30 -13.43 -0.46
N ASN A 21 -13.79 -14.30 -1.32
CA ASN A 21 -14.19 -15.71 -1.36
C ASN A 21 -13.82 -16.43 -0.06
N ALA A 22 -12.63 -16.17 0.51
CA ALA A 22 -12.23 -16.69 1.81
C ALA A 22 -13.17 -16.20 2.93
N MET A 23 -13.59 -14.93 2.88
CA MET A 23 -14.57 -14.38 3.82
C MET A 23 -15.91 -15.13 3.76
N ILE A 24 -16.44 -15.38 2.56
CA ILE A 24 -17.68 -16.15 2.38
C ILE A 24 -17.50 -17.57 2.91
N GLN A 25 -16.43 -18.26 2.55
CA GLN A 25 -16.17 -19.64 3.01
C GLN A 25 -16.07 -19.72 4.54
N HIS A 26 -15.48 -18.72 5.19
CA HIS A 26 -15.47 -18.64 6.65
C HIS A 26 -16.89 -18.52 7.22
N LEU A 27 -17.70 -17.61 6.68
CA LEU A 27 -19.07 -17.41 7.14
C LEU A 27 -19.98 -18.62 6.90
N GLU A 28 -19.78 -19.35 5.79
CA GLU A 28 -20.52 -20.58 5.49
C GLU A 28 -20.11 -21.75 6.39
N SER A 29 -18.83 -21.83 6.75
CA SER A 29 -18.31 -22.91 7.62
C SER A 29 -18.48 -22.62 9.11
N ALA A 30 -18.73 -21.36 9.49
CA ALA A 30 -18.96 -20.96 10.86
C ALA A 30 -20.24 -21.61 11.41
N ARG A 31 -20.09 -22.51 12.39
CA ARG A 31 -21.21 -22.98 13.20
C ARG A 31 -21.76 -21.78 13.99
N LEU A 32 -23.09 -21.65 14.10
CA LEU A 32 -23.83 -20.64 14.88
C LEU A 32 -22.94 -19.88 15.90
N GLN A 33 -22.44 -18.73 15.46
CA GLN A 33 -21.69 -17.78 16.29
C GLN A 33 -22.65 -16.72 16.83
N ASP A 34 -22.27 -16.11 17.95
CA ASP A 34 -22.95 -14.90 18.39
C ASP A 34 -22.74 -13.76 17.37
N HIS A 35 -23.78 -12.96 17.17
CA HIS A 35 -23.80 -11.84 16.22
C HIS A 35 -22.62 -10.87 16.40
N GLY A 36 -22.16 -10.61 17.62
CA GLY A 36 -21.03 -9.71 17.87
C GLY A 36 -19.72 -10.22 17.27
N THR A 37 -19.44 -11.52 17.39
CA THR A 37 -18.24 -12.14 16.82
C THR A 37 -18.28 -12.10 15.29
N THR A 38 -19.45 -12.37 14.71
CA THR A 38 -19.62 -12.32 13.24
C THR A 38 -19.46 -10.89 12.71
N GLU A 39 -20.01 -9.89 13.40
CA GLU A 39 -19.84 -8.48 13.04
C GLU A 39 -18.38 -8.03 13.12
N GLU A 40 -17.66 -8.41 14.18
CA GLU A 40 -16.25 -8.07 14.34
C GLU A 40 -15.37 -8.70 13.25
N TYR A 41 -15.64 -9.95 12.89
CA TYR A 41 -14.98 -10.63 11.77
C TYR A 41 -15.23 -9.89 10.45
N ILE A 42 -16.50 -9.65 10.10
CA ILE A 42 -16.87 -8.96 8.84
C ILE A 42 -16.21 -7.59 8.76
N ARG A 43 -16.16 -6.84 9.87
CA ARG A 43 -15.51 -5.54 9.93
C ARG A 43 -14.00 -5.64 9.68
N THR A 44 -13.32 -6.54 10.41
CA THR A 44 -11.86 -6.66 10.37
C THR A 44 -11.37 -7.16 9.02
N ASP A 45 -11.96 -8.25 8.53
CA ASP A 45 -11.60 -8.81 7.22
C ASP A 45 -12.12 -7.95 6.07
N GLY A 46 -13.22 -7.22 6.28
CA GLY A 46 -13.74 -6.25 5.33
C GLY A 46 -12.80 -5.05 5.14
N ASP A 47 -12.12 -4.59 6.19
CA ASP A 47 -11.09 -3.56 6.07
C ASP A 47 -9.91 -4.05 5.20
N GLU A 48 -9.50 -5.31 5.34
CA GLU A 48 -8.48 -5.91 4.48
C GLU A 48 -8.96 -6.08 3.03
N LEU A 49 -10.23 -6.44 2.82
CA LEU A 49 -10.83 -6.47 1.48
C LEU A 49 -10.74 -5.10 0.81
N LEU A 50 -11.15 -4.04 1.52
CA LEU A 50 -11.08 -2.66 1.01
C LEU A 50 -9.64 -2.24 0.72
N ARG A 51 -8.68 -2.66 1.55
CA ARG A 51 -7.25 -2.45 1.32
C ARG A 51 -6.79 -3.10 0.01
N LEU A 52 -7.12 -4.37 -0.19
CA LEU A 52 -6.75 -5.12 -1.40
C LEU A 52 -7.42 -4.56 -2.66
N MET A 53 -8.67 -4.11 -2.57
CA MET A 53 -9.36 -3.45 -3.68
C MET A 53 -8.66 -2.14 -4.08
N PHE A 54 -8.27 -1.32 -3.10
CA PHE A 54 -7.57 -0.07 -3.38
C PHE A 54 -6.17 -0.32 -3.96
N GLN A 55 -5.47 -1.34 -3.47
CA GLN A 55 -4.19 -1.77 -4.03
C GLN A 55 -4.35 -2.20 -5.50
N GLY A 56 -5.34 -3.04 -5.82
CA GLY A 56 -5.60 -3.45 -7.20
C GLY A 56 -5.94 -2.29 -8.15
N TYR A 57 -6.64 -1.27 -7.64
CA TYR A 57 -6.86 -0.03 -8.40
C TYR A 57 -5.54 0.69 -8.68
N LEU A 58 -4.68 0.85 -7.68
CA LEU A 58 -3.38 1.49 -7.85
C LEU A 58 -2.49 0.71 -8.84
N ASP A 59 -2.41 -0.61 -8.70
CA ASP A 59 -1.60 -1.46 -9.60
C ASP A 59 -2.09 -1.36 -11.05
N LYS A 60 -3.40 -1.28 -11.28
CA LYS A 60 -3.97 -1.03 -12.60
C LYS A 60 -3.58 0.35 -13.13
N GLN A 61 -3.60 1.39 -12.30
CA GLN A 61 -3.20 2.74 -12.73
C GLN A 61 -1.71 2.78 -13.07
N PHE A 62 -0.87 2.10 -12.29
CA PHE A 62 0.57 1.99 -12.52
C PHE A 62 0.92 1.24 -13.80
N GLU A 63 0.25 0.12 -14.10
CA GLU A 63 0.48 -0.61 -15.36
C GLU A 63 0.12 0.25 -16.59
N ASN A 64 -0.92 1.09 -16.46
CA ASN A 64 -1.36 1.98 -17.54
C ASN A 64 -0.56 3.30 -17.60
N GLU A 65 0.45 3.50 -16.75
CA GLU A 65 1.26 4.72 -16.75
C GLU A 65 2.07 4.80 -18.06
N GLU A 66 1.73 5.77 -18.92
CA GLU A 66 2.48 6.02 -20.15
C GLU A 66 3.76 6.82 -19.84
N GLN A 67 4.89 6.36 -20.38
CA GLN A 67 6.16 7.07 -20.21
C GLN A 67 6.17 8.39 -21.01
N ALA A 68 6.29 9.51 -20.30
CA ALA A 68 6.54 10.81 -20.89
C ALA A 68 8.03 11.00 -21.22
N ALA A 69 8.33 11.80 -22.25
CA ALA A 69 9.72 12.15 -22.59
C ALA A 69 10.37 13.08 -21.54
N SER A 70 9.56 13.91 -20.88
CA SER A 70 9.99 14.74 -19.74
C SER A 70 8.79 15.23 -18.95
N VAL A 71 8.98 15.50 -17.66
CA VAL A 71 7.96 16.09 -16.77
C VAL A 71 8.48 17.42 -16.24
N THR A 72 7.62 18.44 -16.26
CA THR A 72 7.92 19.74 -15.64
C THR A 72 7.03 19.90 -14.42
N ALA A 73 7.64 20.06 -13.24
CA ALA A 73 6.91 20.23 -11.99
C ALA A 73 6.59 21.71 -11.72
N SER A 74 6.02 21.98 -10.54
CA SER A 74 5.68 23.33 -10.08
C SER A 74 6.89 24.26 -9.94
N ASP A 75 8.11 23.70 -9.82
CA ASP A 75 9.37 24.44 -9.83
C ASP A 75 9.81 24.92 -11.23
N GLY A 76 9.08 24.55 -12.29
CA GLY A 76 9.37 24.91 -13.67
C GLY A 76 10.58 24.17 -14.27
N ILE A 77 11.15 23.19 -13.55
CA ILE A 77 12.33 22.46 -14.01
C ILE A 77 11.90 21.17 -14.74
N SER A 78 12.38 21.01 -15.97
CA SER A 78 12.16 19.80 -16.76
C SER A 78 13.07 18.65 -16.29
N ARG A 79 12.44 17.52 -15.96
CA ARG A 79 13.06 16.26 -15.56
C ARG A 79 12.90 15.25 -16.69
N ASN A 80 14.04 14.81 -17.22
CA ASN A 80 14.13 13.94 -18.41
C ASN A 80 14.79 12.58 -18.14
N HIS A 81 15.28 12.35 -16.92
CA HIS A 81 15.81 11.05 -16.51
C HIS A 81 14.72 10.23 -15.80
N VAL A 82 14.29 9.16 -16.44
CA VAL A 82 13.18 8.30 -15.99
C VAL A 82 13.72 6.99 -15.42
N ARG A 83 13.23 6.58 -14.25
CA ARG A 83 13.38 5.22 -13.73
C ARG A 83 12.01 4.58 -13.59
N GLN A 84 11.84 3.42 -14.23
CA GLN A 84 10.66 2.59 -14.07
C GLN A 84 10.74 1.78 -12.77
N ASN A 85 9.59 1.25 -12.32
CA ASN A 85 9.48 0.31 -11.20
C ASN A 85 10.07 0.83 -9.88
N THR A 86 9.93 2.12 -9.62
CA THR A 86 10.34 2.72 -8.35
C THR A 86 9.23 2.50 -7.32
N SER A 87 9.56 2.02 -6.12
CA SER A 87 8.59 1.90 -5.01
C SER A 87 8.89 2.91 -3.90
N ARG A 88 7.85 3.36 -3.20
CA ARG A 88 7.95 3.98 -1.88
C ARG A 88 6.85 3.37 -1.03
N VAL A 89 7.16 3.14 0.24
CA VAL A 89 6.18 2.75 1.23
C VAL A 89 5.18 3.88 1.37
N LEU A 90 3.99 3.66 0.82
CA LEU A 90 2.82 4.45 1.16
C LEU A 90 2.28 3.82 2.43
N THR A 91 2.38 4.49 3.57
CA THR A 91 1.62 4.06 4.77
C THR A 91 0.17 4.52 4.65
N THR A 92 -0.45 4.26 3.50
CA THR A 92 -1.86 4.52 3.32
C THR A 92 -2.59 3.48 4.17
N VAL A 93 -3.59 3.89 4.94
CA VAL A 93 -4.46 2.95 5.69
C VAL A 93 -5.08 1.86 4.79
N LEU A 94 -5.09 2.09 3.47
CA LEU A 94 -5.71 1.22 2.48
C LEU A 94 -4.72 0.61 1.45
N ALA A 95 -3.41 0.88 1.47
CA ALA A 95 -2.48 0.27 0.50
C ALA A 95 -1.03 0.41 0.97
N SER A 96 -0.16 -0.54 0.60
CA SER A 96 1.18 -0.65 1.19
C SER A 96 2.32 -0.28 0.24
N ASP A 97 2.24 -0.53 -1.06
CA ASP A 97 3.31 -0.20 -2.03
C ASP A 97 2.81 -0.36 -3.48
N GLY A 98 3.28 0.47 -4.41
CA GLY A 98 3.05 0.30 -5.85
C GLY A 98 4.28 0.65 -6.67
N GLN A 99 4.46 0.00 -7.82
CA GLN A 99 5.57 0.28 -8.76
C GLN A 99 5.20 1.46 -9.64
N ARG A 100 6.03 2.51 -9.71
CA ARG A 100 5.74 3.71 -10.51
C ARG A 100 6.95 4.26 -11.24
N MET A 101 6.70 5.14 -12.21
CA MET A 101 7.78 5.89 -12.85
C MET A 101 8.23 7.06 -11.97
N SER A 102 9.56 7.26 -11.90
CA SER A 102 10.15 8.43 -11.26
C SER A 102 10.93 9.26 -12.27
N TYR A 103 10.72 10.57 -12.25
CA TYR A 103 11.38 11.55 -13.11
C TYR A 103 12.34 12.36 -12.27
N SER A 104 13.58 12.51 -12.73
CA SER A 104 14.66 13.12 -11.93
C SER A 104 15.53 14.06 -12.77
N GLN A 105 16.21 14.98 -12.09
CA GLN A 105 17.22 15.88 -12.64
C GLN A 105 18.28 16.17 -11.58
N ARG A 106 19.49 16.55 -12.01
CA ARG A 106 20.59 16.85 -11.08
C ARG A 106 20.21 17.96 -10.10
N ASN A 107 20.41 17.70 -8.81
CA ASN A 107 20.16 18.63 -7.70
C ASN A 107 18.70 19.07 -7.52
N VAL A 108 17.74 18.28 -8.01
CA VAL A 108 16.30 18.55 -7.88
C VAL A 108 15.61 17.30 -7.35
N SER A 109 14.52 17.46 -6.59
CA SER A 109 13.68 16.35 -6.13
C SER A 109 13.12 15.54 -7.30
N ASN A 110 12.87 14.25 -7.05
CA ASN A 110 12.21 13.41 -8.03
C ASN A 110 10.71 13.73 -8.08
N GLU A 111 10.10 13.56 -9.25
CA GLU A 111 8.66 13.69 -9.47
C GLU A 111 8.06 12.34 -9.80
N PHE A 112 6.82 12.19 -9.36
CA PHE A 112 6.00 10.99 -9.53
C PHE A 112 4.65 11.45 -10.10
N PRO A 113 4.53 11.61 -11.43
CA PRO A 113 3.36 12.22 -12.07
C PRO A 113 2.04 11.55 -11.66
N LEU A 114 2.04 10.22 -11.62
CA LEU A 114 0.87 9.46 -11.24
C LEU A 114 0.47 9.66 -9.77
N ASP A 115 1.43 9.89 -8.87
CA ASP A 115 1.11 10.23 -7.47
C ASP A 115 0.37 11.58 -7.40
N ALA A 116 0.77 12.56 -8.23
CA ALA A 116 0.11 13.87 -8.30
C ALA A 116 -1.30 13.77 -8.90
N GLU A 117 -1.50 12.97 -9.94
CA GLU A 117 -2.83 12.72 -10.54
C GLU A 117 -3.78 12.01 -9.56
N LEU A 118 -3.24 11.09 -8.76
CA LEU A 118 -3.98 10.38 -7.73
C LEU A 118 -4.16 11.20 -6.44
N ASN A 119 -3.66 12.45 -6.41
CA ASN A 119 -3.64 13.32 -5.25
C ASN A 119 -3.09 12.61 -3.99
N LEU A 120 -2.06 11.78 -4.19
CA LEU A 120 -1.35 11.14 -3.09
C LEU A 120 -0.48 12.20 -2.43
N ASN A 121 -0.67 12.39 -1.12
CA ASN A 121 0.18 13.30 -0.34
C ASN A 121 1.65 12.88 -0.45
N ASP A 122 2.57 13.83 -0.29
CA ASP A 122 4.02 13.56 -0.27
C ASP A 122 4.45 12.73 0.95
N ASP A 123 3.65 12.79 2.01
CA ASP A 123 3.83 11.94 3.18
C ASP A 123 3.07 10.62 3.06
N GLN A 124 3.25 9.78 4.08
CA GLN A 124 2.70 8.45 4.08
C GLN A 124 1.18 8.40 4.33
N TYR A 125 0.49 9.52 4.62
CA TYR A 125 -0.89 9.50 5.11
C TYR A 125 -1.92 9.85 4.03
N SER A 126 -2.88 8.94 3.81
CA SER A 126 -3.99 9.19 2.89
C SER A 126 -5.00 10.21 3.42
N ASP A 127 -5.74 10.84 2.50
CA ASP A 127 -6.78 11.80 2.84
C ASP A 127 -7.90 11.21 3.72
N GLY A 128 -8.15 9.91 3.62
CA GLY A 128 -9.11 9.20 4.48
C GLY A 128 -8.70 9.24 5.96
N VAL A 129 -7.40 9.14 6.25
CA VAL A 129 -6.84 9.24 7.61
C VAL A 129 -6.89 10.68 8.13
N ARG A 130 -6.69 11.64 7.23
CA ARG A 130 -6.77 13.08 7.56
C ARG A 130 -8.21 13.50 7.86
N LYS A 131 -9.19 12.99 7.12
CA LYS A 131 -10.62 13.34 7.26
C LYS A 131 -11.31 12.69 8.47
N ARG A 132 -10.80 11.58 9.02
CA ARG A 132 -11.46 10.82 10.10
C ARG A 132 -11.04 11.18 11.53
N GLY A 133 -10.24 12.22 11.71
CA GLY A 133 -9.89 12.76 13.03
C GLY A 133 -8.75 12.01 13.76
N PRO A 134 -8.23 12.58 14.87
CA PRO A 134 -6.90 12.26 15.41
C PRO A 134 -6.72 10.84 15.98
N LEU A 135 -7.79 10.14 16.38
CA LEU A 135 -7.70 8.80 16.99
C LEU A 135 -7.27 7.71 15.99
N MET A 136 -7.65 7.82 14.71
CA MET A 136 -7.20 6.88 13.66
C MET A 136 -5.77 7.15 13.19
N GLN A 137 -5.30 8.41 13.26
CA GLN A 137 -3.92 8.76 12.96
C GLN A 137 -2.96 8.08 13.94
N LEU A 138 -3.31 8.07 15.24
CA LEU A 138 -2.50 7.41 16.26
C LEU A 138 -2.44 5.88 16.04
N THR A 139 -3.54 5.26 15.65
CA THR A 139 -3.60 3.81 15.38
C THR A 139 -2.84 3.44 14.10
N ALA A 140 -2.99 4.19 13.00
CA ALA A 140 -2.19 3.98 11.79
C ALA A 140 -0.68 4.12 12.05
N LEU A 141 -0.30 5.10 12.88
CA LEU A 141 1.09 5.34 13.29
C LEU A 141 1.64 4.20 14.16
N MET A 142 0.82 3.63 15.06
CA MET A 142 1.18 2.45 15.86
C MET A 142 1.34 1.17 15.01
N THR A 143 0.48 0.98 14.00
CA THR A 143 0.58 -0.17 13.08
C THR A 143 1.83 -0.10 12.21
N ALA A 144 2.16 1.09 11.70
CA ALA A 144 3.38 1.32 10.92
C ALA A 144 4.67 1.13 11.72
N LEU A 145 4.67 1.49 13.01
CA LEU A 145 5.81 1.26 13.90
C LEU A 145 6.01 -0.23 14.21
N SER A 146 4.93 -1.00 14.34
CA SER A 146 5.01 -2.46 14.58
C SER A 146 5.63 -3.22 13.40
N SER A 147 5.31 -2.84 12.16
CA SER A 147 5.91 -3.47 10.96
C SER A 147 7.39 -3.09 10.75
N VAL A 148 7.84 -1.93 11.24
CA VAL A 148 9.27 -1.56 11.28
C VAL A 148 10.04 -2.38 12.33
N ILE A 149 9.44 -2.64 13.49
CA ILE A 149 10.08 -3.42 14.58
C ILE A 149 10.32 -4.88 14.15
N VAL A 150 9.41 -5.49 13.38
CA VAL A 150 9.57 -6.86 12.86
C VAL A 150 10.71 -6.98 11.82
N ARG A 151 11.16 -5.87 11.23
CA ARG A 151 12.20 -5.86 10.19
C ARG A 151 13.61 -5.58 10.71
N LEU A 152 13.77 -5.26 12.00
CA LEU A 152 15.09 -5.18 12.63
C LEU A 152 15.55 -6.59 13.02
N PRO A 153 16.77 -7.02 12.65
CA PRO A 153 17.29 -8.28 13.16
C PRO A 153 17.31 -8.22 14.70
N PRO A 154 16.96 -9.31 15.40
CA PRO A 154 16.95 -9.31 16.85
C PRO A 154 18.34 -8.88 17.32
N TYR A 155 18.38 -7.90 18.23
CA TYR A 155 19.61 -7.47 18.88
C TYR A 155 20.31 -8.71 19.43
N GLY A 156 21.38 -9.12 18.73
CA GLY A 156 22.19 -10.25 19.14
C GLY A 156 22.73 -9.97 20.53
N SER A 157 22.53 -10.91 21.44
CA SER A 157 23.15 -10.92 22.76
C SER A 157 24.66 -10.89 22.58
N ALA A 158 25.25 -9.69 22.72
CA ALA A 158 26.69 -9.55 22.78
C ALA A 158 27.19 -10.27 24.04
N SER A 159 27.74 -11.47 23.87
CA SER A 159 28.49 -12.15 24.92
C SER A 159 29.73 -11.31 25.24
N ILE A 160 29.70 -10.61 26.37
CA ILE A 160 30.88 -9.93 26.89
C ILE A 160 31.88 -11.00 27.29
N ARG A 161 32.96 -11.16 26.52
CA ARG A 161 34.13 -11.93 26.97
C ARG A 161 34.89 -11.07 27.98
N PRO A 162 35.27 -11.60 29.15
CA PRO A 162 36.11 -10.86 30.08
C PRO A 162 37.50 -10.63 29.47
N LEU A 163 38.01 -9.40 29.58
CA LEU A 163 39.42 -9.10 29.36
C LEU A 163 40.22 -9.79 30.47
N ASN A 164 41.05 -10.75 30.10
CA ASN A 164 42.13 -11.22 30.96
C ASN A 164 43.31 -10.24 30.79
N TRP A 165 43.78 -9.73 31.93
CA TRP A 165 45.01 -8.94 32.05
C TRP A 165 46.24 -9.84 32.05
#